data_AF-A0A2S8IHG9-F1
#
_entry.id   AF-A0A2S8IHG9-F1
#
_cell.length_a   1.000
_cell.length_b   1.000
_cell.length_c   1.000
_cell.angle_alpha   90.00
_cell.angle_beta   90.00
_cell.angle_gamma   90.00
#
_symmetry.space_group_name_H-M   'P 1'
#
loop_
_entity.id
_entity.type
_entity.pdbx_description
1 polymer ?
#
loop_
_entity_poly.entity_id
_entity_poly.type
_entity_poly.pdbx_seq_one_letter_code
_entity_poly.pdbx_strand_id
1 'polypeptide(L)'
;MEPKVAVVLAADLPADALPGDVARAVTGLFLAVDILDATTEGPESSLIGGSGVVLLGDQLLPLELLGELCLYLDGELVAAESAAELGDPVTRVAWLSSEVEGLQAGDAVLLGSPADSVPATPGTLLLEGPLGSMLSANLRCAA
;
A
#
# COMPACT_ATOMS: atom_id res chain seq x y z
N MET A 1 -7.54 9.52 3.79
CA MET A 1 -6.28 9.24 3.07
C MET A 1 -5.32 8.65 4.06
N GLU A 2 -4.68 7.56 3.66
CA GLU A 2 -3.76 6.82 4.51
C GLU A 2 -2.48 6.53 3.74
N PRO A 3 -1.29 6.86 4.29
CA PRO A 3 -0.03 6.38 3.74
C PRO A 3 0.08 4.87 3.96
N LYS A 4 0.36 4.12 2.89
CA LYS A 4 0.46 2.66 2.90
C LYS A 4 1.68 2.17 2.13
N VAL A 5 1.95 0.89 2.27
CA VAL A 5 2.82 0.13 1.37
C VAL A 5 2.01 -0.99 0.74
N ALA A 6 2.16 -1.17 -0.57
CA ALA A 6 1.58 -2.27 -1.31
C ALA A 6 2.63 -3.33 -1.61
N VAL A 7 2.26 -4.60 -1.49
CA VAL A 7 3.00 -5.75 -2.02
C VAL A 7 2.38 -6.14 -3.36
N VAL A 8 3.18 -6.31 -4.39
CA VAL A 8 2.69 -6.86 -5.68
C VAL A 8 3.19 -8.28 -5.87
N LEU A 9 2.29 -9.20 -6.20
CA LEU A 9 2.62 -10.62 -6.40
C LEU A 9 2.99 -10.92 -7.87
N ALA A 10 4.09 -11.64 -8.06
CA ALA A 10 4.55 -12.21 -9.33
C ALA A 10 3.93 -13.58 -9.63
N ALA A 11 3.46 -14.29 -8.61
CA ALA A 11 2.98 -15.66 -8.68
C ALA A 11 1.81 -15.87 -7.72
N ASP A 12 0.95 -16.84 -8.05
CA ASP A 12 -0.16 -17.24 -7.19
C ASP A 12 0.36 -17.77 -5.84
N LEU A 13 -0.41 -17.51 -4.78
CA LEU A 13 -0.15 -18.02 -3.45
C LEU A 13 -1.33 -18.87 -2.98
N PRO A 14 -1.12 -20.14 -2.59
CA PRO A 14 -2.18 -20.94 -1.99
C PRO A 14 -2.52 -20.45 -0.58
N ALA A 15 -3.68 -20.87 -0.06
CA ALA A 15 -4.15 -20.48 1.27
C ALA A 15 -3.18 -20.86 2.41
N ASP A 16 -2.44 -21.94 2.26
CA ASP A 16 -1.47 -22.47 3.23
C ASP A 16 -0.02 -22.13 2.88
N ALA A 17 0.20 -21.08 2.08
CA ALA A 17 1.53 -20.66 1.66
C ALA A 17 2.48 -20.45 2.86
N LEU A 18 3.67 -21.05 2.78
CA LEU A 18 4.70 -20.85 3.79
C LEU A 18 5.41 -19.51 3.54
N PRO A 19 6.07 -18.91 4.55
CA PRO A 19 6.81 -17.66 4.37
C PRO A 19 7.82 -17.68 3.22
N GLY A 20 8.44 -18.84 2.95
CA GLY A 20 9.36 -19.01 1.82
C GLY A 20 8.68 -18.98 0.45
N ASP A 21 7.42 -19.39 0.36
CA ASP A 21 6.62 -19.31 -0.88
C ASP A 21 6.21 -17.86 -1.13
N VAL A 22 5.75 -17.17 -0.08
CA VAL A 22 5.43 -15.75 -0.12
C VAL A 22 6.64 -14.93 -0.54
N ALA A 23 7.80 -15.11 0.09
CA ALA A 23 9.02 -14.37 -0.25
C ALA A 23 9.45 -14.54 -1.72
N ARG A 24 9.10 -15.67 -2.36
CA ARG A 24 9.36 -15.92 -3.79
C ARG A 24 8.30 -15.35 -4.71
N ALA A 25 7.05 -15.31 -4.25
CA ALA A 25 5.94 -14.76 -5.00
C ALA A 25 5.91 -13.23 -4.99
N VAL A 26 6.54 -12.56 -4.02
CA VAL A 26 6.58 -11.10 -3.97
C VAL A 26 7.51 -10.53 -5.05
N THR A 27 6.96 -9.70 -5.96
CA THR A 27 7.74 -8.89 -6.91
C THR A 27 8.50 -7.79 -6.18
N GLY A 28 7.84 -7.18 -5.20
CA GLY A 28 8.40 -6.21 -4.27
C GLY A 28 7.33 -5.31 -3.69
N LEU A 29 7.81 -4.25 -3.03
CA LEU A 29 6.99 -3.31 -2.30
C LEU A 29 6.92 -1.97 -3.03
N PHE A 30 5.82 -1.25 -2.87
CA PHE A 30 5.60 0.07 -3.47
C PHE A 30 4.93 0.99 -2.47
N LEU A 31 5.25 2.29 -2.51
CA LEU A 31 4.47 3.29 -1.80
C LEU A 31 3.03 3.30 -2.31
N ALA A 32 2.08 3.45 -1.42
CA ALA A 32 0.68 3.59 -1.77
C ALA A 32 -0.01 4.64 -0.91
N VAL A 33 -1.06 5.26 -1.45
CA VAL A 33 -1.99 6.06 -0.65
C VAL A 33 -3.40 5.54 -0.89
N ASP A 34 -4.07 5.16 0.20
CA ASP A 34 -5.47 4.74 0.16
C ASP A 34 -6.37 5.95 0.45
N ILE A 35 -7.14 6.35 -0.55
CA ILE A 35 -8.11 7.43 -0.43
C ILE A 35 -9.44 6.80 0.01
N LEU A 36 -9.59 6.69 1.33
CA LEU A 36 -10.84 6.28 1.95
C LEU A 36 -11.93 7.29 1.58
N ASP A 37 -13.12 6.80 1.22
CA ASP A 37 -14.26 7.57 0.72
C ASP A 37 -14.30 7.78 -0.80
N ALA A 38 -14.17 6.68 -1.53
CA ALA A 38 -14.80 6.57 -2.85
C ALA A 38 -15.93 5.55 -2.72
N THR A 39 -17.18 5.98 -2.95
CA THR A 39 -18.28 5.07 -3.31
C THR A 39 -17.96 4.48 -4.68
N THR A 40 -17.00 3.57 -4.74
CA THR A 40 -16.58 2.93 -5.99
C THR A 40 -17.28 1.59 -6.11
N GLU A 41 -18.37 1.56 -6.87
CA GLU A 41 -18.62 0.41 -7.74
C GLU A 41 -17.57 0.46 -8.86
N GLY A 42 -16.40 -0.11 -8.59
CA GLY A 42 -15.33 -0.31 -9.57
C GLY A 42 -15.32 -1.76 -10.08
N PRO A 43 -14.69 -2.04 -11.23
CA PRO A 43 -14.50 -3.42 -11.68
C PRO A 43 -13.76 -4.24 -10.61
N GLU A 44 -13.95 -5.56 -10.60
CA GLU A 44 -13.23 -6.48 -9.70
C GLU A 44 -11.76 -6.11 -9.65
N SER A 45 -11.34 -5.51 -8.54
CA SER A 45 -10.03 -4.89 -8.42
C SER A 45 -9.08 -5.93 -7.87
N SER A 46 -7.93 -6.12 -8.53
CA SER A 46 -6.79 -6.89 -7.99
C SER A 46 -6.15 -6.22 -6.76
N LEU A 47 -6.76 -5.16 -6.22
CA LEU A 47 -6.34 -4.51 -4.97
C LEU A 47 -7.05 -5.16 -3.78
N ILE A 48 -6.29 -5.76 -2.88
CA ILE A 48 -6.81 -6.37 -1.66
C ILE A 48 -6.50 -5.48 -0.45
N GLY A 49 -7.53 -5.16 0.34
CA GLY A 49 -7.41 -4.35 1.56
C GLY A 49 -7.51 -2.83 1.36
N GLY A 50 -7.87 -2.36 0.17
CA GLY A 50 -8.18 -0.95 -0.09
C GLY A 50 -9.66 -0.65 0.14
N SER A 51 -9.98 0.59 0.54
CA SER A 51 -11.36 1.00 0.82
C SER A 51 -11.97 1.97 -0.22
N GLY A 52 -11.20 2.30 -1.26
CA GLY A 52 -11.61 3.25 -2.30
C GLY A 52 -10.62 3.31 -3.45
N VAL A 53 -10.14 4.51 -3.77
CA VAL A 53 -9.10 4.72 -4.80
C VAL A 53 -7.72 4.58 -4.17
N VAL A 54 -6.88 3.75 -4.78
CA VAL A 54 -5.49 3.57 -4.38
C VAL A 54 -4.58 4.24 -5.39
N LEU A 55 -3.70 5.11 -4.91
CA LEU A 55 -2.57 5.61 -5.67
C LEU A 55 -1.37 4.70 -5.39
N LEU A 56 -0.73 4.19 -6.44
CA LEU A 56 0.43 3.29 -6.35
C LEU A 56 1.67 3.97 -6.92
N GLY A 57 2.78 3.87 -6.21
CA GLY A 57 4.08 4.38 -6.64
C GLY A 57 4.69 3.50 -7.72
N ASP A 58 5.66 4.05 -8.43
CA ASP A 58 6.39 3.37 -9.51
C ASP A 58 7.79 2.88 -9.10
N GLN A 59 8.22 3.23 -7.87
CA GLN A 59 9.52 2.84 -7.33
C GLN A 59 9.42 1.56 -6.51
N LEU A 60 10.24 0.58 -6.87
CA LEU A 60 10.40 -0.67 -6.13
C LEU A 60 11.16 -0.42 -4.82
N LEU A 61 10.56 -0.84 -3.71
CA LEU A 61 11.16 -0.77 -2.38
C LEU A 61 11.69 -2.15 -1.96
N PRO A 62 12.75 -2.19 -1.13
CA PRO A 62 13.20 -3.45 -0.52
C PRO A 62 12.13 -3.99 0.43
N LEU A 63 12.12 -5.31 0.64
CA LEU A 63 11.23 -5.99 1.61
C LEU A 63 11.44 -5.48 3.04
N GLU A 64 12.66 -5.06 3.38
CA GLU A 64 12.96 -4.44 4.67
C GLU A 64 12.53 -2.97 4.66
N LEU A 65 11.38 -2.69 5.26
CA LEU A 65 10.82 -1.35 5.40
C LEU A 65 11.43 -0.63 6.61
N LEU A 66 12.58 0.03 6.39
CA LEU A 66 13.24 0.89 7.38
C LEU A 66 13.08 2.36 7.02
N GLY A 67 12.84 3.20 8.03
CA GLY A 67 12.63 4.64 7.87
C GLY A 67 11.21 5.06 8.21
N GLU A 68 10.79 6.20 7.67
CA GLU A 68 9.48 6.79 7.91
C GLU A 68 8.66 6.85 6.62
N LEU A 69 7.35 6.84 6.77
CA LEU A 69 6.38 7.21 5.73
C LEU A 69 5.81 8.58 6.10
N CYS A 70 6.10 9.58 5.30
CA CYS A 70 5.70 10.96 5.55
C CYS A 70 4.75 11.43 4.44
N LEU A 71 3.50 11.71 4.80
CA LEU A 71 2.48 12.21 3.90
C LEU A 71 2.36 13.73 4.04
N TYR A 72 2.50 14.41 2.91
CA TYR A 72 2.38 15.86 2.78
C TYR A 72 1.22 16.22 1.87
N LEU A 73 0.54 17.31 2.20
CA LEU A 73 -0.45 17.97 1.36
C LEU A 73 -0.10 19.44 1.21
N ASP A 74 0.10 19.89 -0.04
CA ASP A 74 0.56 21.24 -0.38
C ASP A 74 1.81 21.67 0.41
N GLY A 75 2.68 20.71 0.73
CA GLY A 75 3.92 20.90 1.48
C GLY A 75 3.76 20.88 3.00
N GLU A 76 2.55 20.74 3.54
CA GLU A 76 2.30 20.57 4.98
C GLU A 76 2.34 19.08 5.33
N LEU A 77 3.09 18.71 6.38
CA LEU A 77 3.13 17.35 6.90
C LEU A 77 1.82 17.03 7.62
N VAL A 78 1.03 16.11 7.06
CA VAL A 78 -0.30 15.76 7.58
C VAL A 78 -0.32 14.40 8.29
N ALA A 79 0.58 13.49 7.95
CA ALA A 79 0.77 12.22 8.66
C ALA A 79 2.22 11.76 8.55
N ALA A 80 2.77 11.19 9.61
CA ALA A 80 4.11 10.59 9.62
C ALA A 80 4.12 9.42 10.59
N GLU A 81 4.69 8.29 10.17
CA GLU A 81 4.91 7.15 11.07
C GLU A 81 6.07 6.29 10.59
N SER A 82 6.64 5.49 11.49
CA SER A 82 7.68 4.53 11.14
C SER A 82 7.16 3.46 10.19
N ALA A 83 7.89 3.22 9.10
CA ALA A 83 7.58 2.15 8.15
C ALA A 83 7.69 0.75 8.79
N ALA A 84 8.42 0.63 9.91
CA ALA A 84 8.56 -0.62 10.64
C ALA A 84 7.26 -1.03 11.38
N GLU A 85 6.35 -0.10 11.66
CA GLU A 85 5.04 -0.40 12.28
C GLU A 85 4.12 -1.20 11.34
N LEU A 86 4.44 -1.24 10.04
CA LEU A 86 3.79 -2.13 9.08
C LEU A 86 4.11 -3.62 9.33
N GLY A 87 5.13 -3.91 10.13
CA GLY A 87 5.58 -5.25 10.42
C GLY A 87 6.24 -5.94 9.23
N ASP A 88 6.43 -7.26 9.33
CA ASP A 88 7.03 -8.05 8.26
C ASP A 88 6.03 -8.30 7.11
N PRO A 89 6.32 -7.81 5.89
CA PRO A 89 5.43 -7.98 4.73
C PRO A 89 5.12 -9.44 4.42
N VAL A 90 6.12 -10.32 4.56
CA VAL A 90 5.98 -11.75 4.24
C VAL A 90 4.98 -12.41 5.18
N THR A 91 5.12 -12.17 6.48
CA THR A 91 4.18 -12.67 7.49
C THR A 91 2.76 -12.15 7.27
N ARG A 92 2.60 -10.86 6.95
CA ARG A 92 1.28 -10.26 6.72
C ARG A 92 0.59 -10.82 5.48
N VAL A 93 1.32 -11.02 4.38
CA VAL A 93 0.78 -11.63 3.16
C VAL A 93 0.44 -13.10 3.36
N ALA A 94 1.27 -13.87 4.08
CA ALA A 94 0.99 -15.28 4.41
C ALA A 94 -0.29 -15.42 5.25
N TRP A 95 -0.49 -14.53 6.24
CA TRP A 95 -1.74 -14.49 7.00
C TRP A 95 -2.92 -14.17 6.08
N LEU A 96 -2.81 -13.12 5.26
CA LEU A 96 -3.90 -12.73 4.36
C LEU A 96 -4.27 -13.82 3.36
N SER A 97 -3.29 -14.50 2.75
CA SER A 97 -3.58 -15.60 1.82
C SER A 97 -4.39 -16.70 2.48
N SER A 98 -4.18 -16.97 3.77
CA SER A 98 -4.99 -17.93 4.52
C SER A 98 -6.42 -17.46 4.78
N GLU A 99 -6.62 -16.16 5.02
CA GLU A 99 -7.94 -15.57 5.29
C GLU A 99 -8.83 -15.51 4.03
N VAL A 100 -8.22 -15.36 2.84
CA VAL A 100 -8.94 -15.16 1.57
C VAL A 100 -8.87 -16.37 0.63
N GLU A 101 -8.43 -17.52 1.15
CA GLU A 101 -8.30 -18.80 0.41
C GLU A 101 -7.33 -18.77 -0.78
N GLY A 102 -6.30 -17.92 -0.70
CA GLY A 102 -5.22 -17.77 -1.69
C GLY A 102 -5.23 -16.42 -2.39
N LEU A 103 -4.12 -16.09 -3.05
CA LEU A 103 -3.93 -14.84 -3.81
C LEU A 103 -3.43 -15.17 -5.21
N GLN A 104 -3.65 -14.28 -6.17
CA GLN A 104 -3.28 -14.47 -7.57
C GLN A 104 -2.07 -13.61 -7.94
N ALA A 105 -1.33 -14.06 -8.94
CA ALA A 105 -0.31 -13.25 -9.59
C ALA A 105 -0.94 -11.95 -10.13
N GLY A 106 -0.30 -10.82 -9.88
CA GLY A 106 -0.79 -9.49 -10.22
C GLY A 106 -1.61 -8.82 -9.12
N ASP A 107 -1.99 -9.54 -8.05
CA ASP A 107 -2.64 -8.91 -6.91
C ASP A 107 -1.70 -7.93 -6.21
N ALA A 108 -2.28 -6.81 -5.79
CA ALA A 108 -1.65 -5.77 -4.99
C ALA A 108 -2.28 -5.76 -3.60
N VAL A 109 -1.52 -6.20 -2.60
CA VAL A 109 -1.94 -6.30 -1.21
C VAL A 109 -1.49 -5.07 -0.43
N LEU A 110 -2.42 -4.33 0.15
CA LEU A 110 -2.09 -3.20 1.01
C LEU A 110 -1.74 -3.68 2.42
N LEU A 111 -0.54 -3.38 2.87
CA LEU A 111 -0.04 -3.72 4.20
C LEU A 111 -0.64 -2.82 5.29
N GLY A 112 -1.79 -2.18 5.11
CA GLY A 112 -2.37 -1.26 6.10
C GLY A 112 -1.65 0.10 6.20
N SER A 113 -2.12 0.93 7.15
CA SER A 113 -1.60 2.26 7.44
C SER A 113 -0.97 2.29 8.83
N PRO A 114 0.25 2.80 9.00
CA PRO A 114 0.83 2.98 10.31
C PRO A 114 0.30 4.27 10.99
N ALA A 115 -0.15 5.25 10.20
CA ALA A 115 -0.66 6.54 10.69
C ALA A 115 -2.19 6.64 10.64
N ASP A 116 -2.74 7.55 11.45
CA ASP A 116 -4.15 7.92 11.41
C ASP A 116 -4.56 8.46 10.03
N SER A 117 -5.81 8.17 9.67
CA SER A 117 -6.45 8.68 8.46
C SER A 117 -6.58 10.21 8.47
N VAL A 118 -6.17 10.85 7.37
CA VAL A 118 -6.35 12.29 7.15
C VAL A 118 -7.39 12.59 6.06
N PRO A 119 -8.22 13.65 6.17
CA PRO A 119 -9.20 13.98 5.14
C PRO A 119 -8.58 14.21 3.77
N ALA A 120 -9.21 13.68 2.71
CA ALA A 120 -8.82 13.98 1.34
C ALA A 120 -9.35 15.35 0.92
N THR A 121 -8.45 16.30 0.65
CA THR A 121 -8.81 17.62 0.10
C THR A 121 -8.05 17.86 -1.20
N PRO A 122 -8.59 18.69 -2.13
CA PRO A 122 -7.88 19.06 -3.34
C PRO A 122 -6.53 19.71 -3.02
N GLY A 123 -5.50 19.37 -3.79
CA GLY A 123 -4.14 19.84 -3.53
C GLY A 123 -3.07 18.94 -4.14
N THR A 124 -1.81 19.23 -3.84
CA THR A 124 -0.66 18.42 -4.23
C THR A 124 -0.30 17.47 -3.11
N LEU A 125 -0.50 16.19 -3.34
CA LEU A 125 -0.12 15.12 -2.44
C LEU A 125 1.31 14.68 -2.71
N LEU A 126 2.08 14.48 -1.65
CA LEU A 126 3.39 13.84 -1.70
C LEU A 126 3.50 12.83 -0.55
N LEU A 127 3.83 11.59 -0.86
CA LEU A 127 4.23 10.58 0.10
C LEU A 127 5.73 10.34 -0.09
N GLU A 128 6.51 10.63 0.94
CA GLU A 128 7.91 10.27 1.03
C GLU A 128 8.06 8.99 1.84
N GLY A 129 9.00 8.14 1.43
CA GLY A 129 9.24 6.87 2.09
C GLY A 129 10.71 6.49 2.16
N PRO A 130 10.98 5.22 2.56
CA PRO A 130 12.33 4.67 2.66
C PRO A 130 13.18 4.93 1.42
N LEU A 131 14.48 5.13 1.63
CA LEU A 131 15.49 5.35 0.57
C LEU A 131 15.21 6.56 -0.34
N GLY A 132 14.41 7.54 0.13
CA GLY A 132 14.03 8.71 -0.67
C GLY A 132 13.03 8.38 -1.77
N SER A 133 12.30 7.27 -1.65
CA SER A 133 11.18 6.95 -2.53
C SER A 133 10.08 7.99 -2.39
N MET A 134 9.43 8.31 -3.50
CA MET A 134 8.39 9.35 -3.54
C MET A 134 7.23 8.89 -4.40
N LEU A 135 6.02 9.15 -3.92
CA LEU A 135 4.78 9.13 -4.70
C LEU A 135 4.17 10.52 -4.65
N SER A 136 3.85 11.09 -5.81
CA SER A 136 3.20 12.40 -5.88
C SER A 136 1.96 12.35 -6.76
N ALA A 137 0.91 13.05 -6.36
CA ALA A 137 -0.32 13.16 -7.14
C ALA A 137 -0.98 14.53 -6.95
N ASN A 138 -1.80 14.94 -7.92
CA ASN A 138 -2.63 16.12 -7.79
C ASN A 138 -4.08 15.69 -7.57
N LEU A 139 -4.60 15.96 -6.37
CA LEU A 139 -5.97 15.66 -5.99
C LEU A 139 -6.88 16.79 -6.47
N ARG A 140 -7.96 16.44 -7.15
CA ARG A 140 -8.94 17.38 -7.70
C ARG A 140 -10.33 16.96 -7.27
N CYS A 141 -11.24 17.91 -7.09
CA CYS A 141 -12.66 17.59 -6.98
C CYS A 141 -13.13 16.91 -8.28
N ALA A 142 -13.97 15.87 -8.14
CA ALA A 142 -14.79 15.44 -9.26
C ALA A 142 -15.74 16.60 -9.64
N ALA A 143 -15.72 16.98 -10.92
CA ALA A 143 -16.55 18.05 -11.46
C ALA A 143 -18.00 17.58 -11.69
#